data_AF-A0A0F5VID3-F1
#
_entry.id   AF-A0A0F5VID3-F1
#
_cell.length_a   1.000
_cell.length_b   1.000
_cell.length_c   1.000
_cell.angle_alpha   90.00
_cell.angle_beta   90.00
_cell.angle_gamma   90.00
#
_symmetry.space_group_name_H-M   'P 1'
#
loop_
_entity.id
_entity.type
_entity.pdbx_description
1 polymer ?
#
loop_
_entity_poly.entity_id
_entity_poly.type
_entity_poly.pdbx_seq_one_letter_code
_entity_poly.pdbx_strand_id
1 'polypeptide(L)'
;ALGLVKVVDRYDPEVLWADGQGFRPTGNPPWRSEEPMAHYYNQAKNRERPKGVVINDRFDTHFDFATYEQRTNPTMDPQKWECCMTIGYSWGYNKHEPAHPKNPP
;
A
#
# COMPACT_ATOMS: atom_id res chain seq x y z
N ALA A 1 8.03 13.60 2.41
CA ALA A 1 9.30 12.90 2.70
C ALA A 1 9.49 12.55 4.19
N LEU A 2 9.64 13.52 5.11
CA LEU A 2 10.03 13.26 6.52
C LEU A 2 9.10 12.34 7.35
N GLY A 3 7.82 12.21 6.97
CA GLY A 3 6.87 11.35 7.69
C GLY A 3 7.15 9.85 7.53
N LEU A 4 7.42 9.40 6.30
CA LEU A 4 7.64 7.99 5.98
C LEU A 4 8.91 7.44 6.63
N VAL A 5 10.01 8.21 6.59
CA VAL A 5 11.27 7.84 7.24
C VAL A 5 11.06 7.58 8.75
N LYS A 6 10.30 8.44 9.43
CA LYS A 6 9.99 8.25 10.86
C LYS A 6 9.17 6.99 11.14
N VAL A 7 8.26 6.61 10.24
CA VAL A 7 7.50 5.36 10.35
C VAL A 7 8.43 4.17 10.18
N VAL A 8 9.30 4.20 9.18
CA VAL A 8 10.30 3.15 8.93
C VAL A 8 11.21 2.96 10.14
N ASP A 9 11.82 4.05 10.62
CA ASP A 9 12.79 3.97 11.71
C ASP A 9 12.18 3.55 13.05
N ARG A 10 10.90 3.91 13.28
CA ARG A 10 10.23 3.62 14.56
C ARG A 10 9.63 2.23 14.63
N TYR A 11 9.09 1.74 13.52
CA TYR A 11 8.26 0.52 13.53
C TYR A 11 8.87 -0.64 12.74
N ASP A 12 9.92 -0.40 11.96
CA ASP A 12 10.58 -1.40 11.12
C ASP A 12 9.58 -2.31 10.38
N PRO A 13 8.67 -1.75 9.55
CA PRO A 13 7.65 -2.55 8.89
C PRO A 13 8.25 -3.50 7.84
N GLU A 14 7.50 -4.54 7.48
CA GLU A 14 7.80 -5.43 6.34
C GLU A 14 7.02 -5.02 5.07
N VAL A 15 5.94 -4.26 5.25
CA VAL A 15 5.12 -3.72 4.16
C VAL A 15 4.93 -2.22 4.38
N LEU A 16 5.26 -1.40 3.37
CA LEU A 16 4.77 -0.03 3.30
C LEU A 16 3.63 0.03 2.28
N TRP A 17 2.44 0.34 2.77
CA TRP A 17 1.23 0.43 1.96
C TRP A 17 0.81 1.89 1.83
N ALA A 18 1.07 2.49 0.67
CA ALA A 18 0.67 3.86 0.37
C ALA A 18 -0.74 3.92 -0.19
N ASP A 19 -1.33 5.11 -0.13
CA ASP A 19 -2.59 5.42 -0.78
C ASP A 19 -2.65 6.90 -1.19
N GLY A 20 -3.68 7.29 -1.94
CA GLY A 20 -3.95 8.69 -2.28
C GLY A 20 -3.37 9.15 -3.62
N GLN A 21 -2.59 8.30 -4.29
CA GLN A 21 -1.98 8.61 -5.60
C GLN A 21 -3.03 9.02 -6.65
N GLY A 22 -4.19 8.36 -6.67
CA GLY A 22 -5.28 8.64 -7.61
C GLY A 22 -6.00 9.97 -7.38
N PHE A 23 -5.83 10.60 -6.21
CA PHE A 23 -6.42 11.90 -5.88
C PHE A 23 -5.49 13.09 -6.20
N ARG A 24 -4.31 12.82 -6.76
CA ARG A 24 -3.33 13.86 -7.09
C ARG A 24 -3.77 14.61 -8.36
N PRO A 25 -3.91 15.95 -8.32
CA PRO A 25 -4.15 16.74 -9.52
C PRO A 25 -3.04 16.53 -10.56
N THR A 26 -3.43 16.35 -11.82
CA THR A 26 -2.52 16.29 -12.96
C THR A 26 -1.71 17.59 -13.02
N GLY A 27 -0.39 17.50 -12.93
CA GLY A 27 0.53 18.64 -13.00
C GLY A 27 1.23 19.02 -11.68
N ASN A 28 0.81 18.46 -10.54
CA ASN A 28 1.60 18.59 -9.31
C ASN A 28 2.88 17.76 -9.39
N PRO A 29 3.95 18.11 -8.65
CA PRO A 29 5.11 17.23 -8.49
C PRO A 29 4.69 15.93 -7.76
N PRO A 30 5.42 14.81 -7.97
CA PRO A 30 5.20 13.58 -7.23
C PRO A 30 5.43 13.79 -5.72
N TRP A 31 4.95 12.89 -4.88
CA TRP A 31 5.03 12.99 -3.41
C TRP A 31 6.46 12.93 -2.85
N ARG A 32 7.46 12.83 -3.73
CA ARG A 32 8.88 12.69 -3.43
C ARG A 32 9.12 11.48 -2.53
N SER A 33 8.66 10.32 -2.98
CA SER A 33 8.70 9.05 -2.25
C SER A 33 9.99 8.26 -2.48
N GLU A 34 10.80 8.65 -3.45
CA GLU A 34 12.03 7.98 -3.87
C GLU A 34 13.04 7.90 -2.72
N GLU A 35 13.27 9.01 -2.01
CA GLU A 35 14.17 9.06 -0.87
C GLU A 35 13.73 8.17 0.30
N PRO A 36 12.48 8.26 0.82
CA PRO A 36 12.03 7.35 1.88
C PRO A 36 11.97 5.88 1.43
N MET A 37 11.68 5.58 0.16
CA MET A 37 11.73 4.21 -0.35
C MET A 37 13.17 3.68 -0.39
N ALA A 38 14.11 4.45 -0.90
CA ALA A 38 15.52 4.08 -0.90
C ALA A 38 16.03 3.84 0.52
N HIS A 39 15.65 4.70 1.47
CA HIS A 39 15.93 4.51 2.90
C HIS A 39 15.36 3.20 3.42
N TYR A 40 14.09 2.90 3.13
CA TYR A 40 13.41 1.68 3.55
C TYR A 40 14.11 0.39 3.07
N TYR A 41 14.42 0.31 1.77
CA TYR A 41 15.13 -0.85 1.21
C TYR A 41 16.56 -0.97 1.73
N ASN A 42 17.28 0.15 1.88
CA ASN A 42 18.64 0.15 2.41
C ASN A 42 18.67 -0.28 3.88
N GLN A 43 17.75 0.22 4.71
CA GLN A 43 17.59 -0.22 6.10
C GLN A 43 17.33 -1.73 6.20
N ALA A 44 16.51 -2.29 5.30
CA ALA A 44 16.21 -3.72 5.26
C ALA A 44 17.41 -4.58 4.83
N LYS A 45 18.15 -4.11 3.81
CA LYS A 45 19.30 -4.83 3.23
C LYS A 45 20.56 -4.77 4.08
N ASN A 46 20.86 -3.61 4.68
CA ASN A 46 22.19 -3.33 5.24
C ASN A 46 22.35 -3.65 6.73
N ARG A 47 21.31 -4.22 7.37
CA ARG A 47 21.36 -4.70 8.75
C ARG A 47 22.09 -6.06 8.85
N GLU A 48 22.50 -6.44 10.06
CA GLU A 48 23.22 -7.71 10.32
C GLU A 48 22.47 -8.96 9.81
N ARG A 49 21.14 -8.95 9.94
CA ARG A 49 20.25 -10.00 9.41
C ARG A 49 19.27 -9.37 8.41
N PRO A 50 19.57 -9.36 7.11
CA PRO A 50 18.70 -8.76 6.11
C PRO A 50 17.28 -9.32 6.17
N LYS A 51 16.29 -8.47 5.93
CA LYS A 51 14.89 -8.89 5.88
C LYS A 51 14.24 -8.53 4.55
N GLY A 52 13.25 -9.33 4.17
CA GLY A 52 12.38 -9.00 3.05
C GLY A 52 11.49 -7.82 3.42
N VAL A 53 11.33 -6.89 2.49
CA VAL A 53 10.39 -5.78 2.59
C VAL A 53 9.74 -5.55 1.23
N VAL A 54 8.50 -5.08 1.24
CA VAL A 54 7.75 -4.80 0.01
C VAL A 54 6.94 -3.51 0.09
N ILE A 55 6.65 -2.92 -1.06
CA ILE A 55 5.74 -1.77 -1.22
C ILE A 55 4.69 -2.03 -2.31
N ASN A 56 3.52 -1.40 -2.18
CA ASN A 56 2.44 -1.47 -3.16
C ASN A 56 2.62 -0.50 -4.35
N ASP A 57 1.75 -0.61 -5.35
CA ASP A 57 1.72 0.20 -6.58
C ASP A 57 1.16 1.63 -6.44
N ARG A 58 1.06 2.12 -5.20
CA ARG A 58 0.51 3.45 -4.90
C ARG A 58 1.57 4.48 -4.55
N PHE A 59 2.83 4.13 -4.80
CA PHE A 59 3.94 5.07 -4.88
C PHE A 59 4.15 5.49 -6.34
N ASP A 60 4.71 6.68 -6.57
CA ASP A 60 4.76 7.27 -7.92
C ASP A 60 5.78 6.59 -8.88
N THR A 61 6.81 5.92 -8.35
CA THR A 61 8.00 5.55 -9.16
C THR A 61 8.43 4.09 -9.14
N HIS A 62 8.04 3.30 -8.14
CA HIS A 62 8.41 1.88 -8.01
C HIS A 62 7.35 1.12 -7.20
N PHE A 63 7.23 -0.18 -7.44
CA PHE A 63 6.41 -1.08 -6.62
C PHE A 63 6.85 -2.54 -6.72
N ASP A 64 6.52 -3.33 -5.70
CA ASP A 64 6.82 -4.77 -5.67
C ASP A 64 5.58 -5.63 -5.94
N PHE A 65 4.39 -5.11 -5.65
CA PHE A 65 3.10 -5.76 -5.95
C PHE A 65 2.00 -4.74 -6.29
N ALA A 66 1.07 -5.15 -7.16
CA ALA A 66 -0.09 -4.35 -7.56
C ALA A 66 -1.25 -4.48 -6.55
N THR A 67 -2.16 -3.50 -6.53
CA THR A 67 -3.33 -3.53 -5.65
C THR A 67 -4.64 -3.48 -6.43
N TYR A 68 -5.58 -4.33 -6.04
CA TYR A 68 -6.97 -4.26 -6.47
C TYR A 68 -7.88 -3.98 -5.28
N GLU A 69 -8.80 -3.03 -5.44
CA GLU A 69 -9.82 -2.74 -4.43
C GLU A 69 -11.14 -3.38 -4.78
N GLN A 70 -11.77 -4.02 -3.81
CA GLN A 70 -13.17 -4.51 -3.87
C GLN A 70 -13.44 -5.55 -4.97
N ARG A 71 -12.42 -5.97 -5.72
CA ARG A 71 -12.51 -6.98 -6.78
C ARG A 71 -11.20 -7.74 -6.89
N THR A 72 -11.28 -9.03 -7.21
CA THR A 72 -10.12 -9.79 -7.66
C THR A 72 -9.82 -9.47 -9.13
N ASN A 73 -8.58 -9.67 -9.58
CA ASN A 73 -8.30 -9.68 -11.00
C ASN A 73 -9.05 -10.87 -11.65
N PRO A 74 -9.89 -10.66 -12.67
CA PRO A 74 -10.65 -11.75 -13.32
C PRO A 74 -9.77 -12.73 -14.09
N THR A 75 -8.50 -12.40 -14.36
CA THR A 75 -7.54 -13.27 -15.03
C THR A 75 -6.28 -13.48 -14.20
N MET A 76 -5.53 -14.54 -14.51
CA MET A 76 -4.24 -14.80 -13.90
C MET A 76 -3.25 -13.68 -14.28
N ASP A 77 -2.89 -12.85 -13.31
CA ASP A 77 -1.89 -11.80 -13.48
C ASP A 77 -0.49 -12.35 -13.20
N PRO A 78 0.46 -12.26 -14.16
CA PRO A 78 1.86 -12.61 -13.89
C PRO A 78 2.56 -11.64 -12.93
N GLN A 79 2.06 -10.41 -12.79
CA GLN A 79 2.55 -9.45 -11.78
C GLN A 79 2.01 -9.88 -10.41
N LYS A 80 2.86 -9.84 -9.37
CA LYS A 80 2.40 -10.09 -7.99
C LYS A 80 1.37 -9.04 -7.60
N TRP A 81 0.28 -9.45 -6.96
CA TRP A 81 -0.79 -8.54 -6.54
C TRP A 81 -1.43 -8.94 -5.21
N GLU A 82 -2.09 -7.96 -4.60
CA GLU A 82 -2.94 -8.10 -3.42
C GLU A 82 -4.34 -7.54 -3.73
N CYS A 83 -5.39 -8.19 -3.22
CA CYS A 83 -6.74 -7.61 -3.22
C CYS A 83 -7.10 -7.17 -1.80
N CYS A 84 -7.48 -5.90 -1.67
CA CYS A 84 -7.95 -5.31 -0.43
C CYS A 84 -9.47 -5.13 -0.50
N MET A 85 -10.18 -5.71 0.46
CA MET A 85 -11.65 -5.69 0.51
C MET A 85 -12.13 -5.33 1.91
N THR A 86 -13.23 -4.59 1.96
CA THR A 86 -13.94 -4.30 3.20
C THR A 86 -14.93 -5.40 3.54
N ILE A 87 -15.19 -5.60 4.83
CA ILE A 87 -16.31 -6.43 5.31
C ILE A 87 -17.63 -5.77 4.90
N GLY A 88 -17.77 -4.46 5.16
CA GLY A 88 -18.91 -3.63 4.81
C GLY A 88 -18.73 -2.85 3.51
N TYR A 89 -19.47 -1.76 3.33
CA TYR A 89 -19.36 -0.85 2.19
C TYR A 89 -18.38 0.31 2.42
N SER A 90 -17.97 0.52 3.67
CA SER A 90 -17.01 1.54 4.09
C SER A 90 -15.68 0.93 4.52
N TRP A 91 -14.58 1.66 4.32
CA TRP A 91 -13.24 1.31 4.83
C TRP A 91 -13.13 1.52 6.35
N GLY A 92 -13.75 2.57 6.87
CA GLY A 92 -13.89 2.81 8.30
C GLY A 92 -15.27 2.38 8.83
N TYR A 93 -15.43 2.37 10.15
CA TYR A 93 -16.71 2.07 10.78
C TYR A 93 -17.83 3.00 10.28
N ASN A 94 -18.95 2.40 9.85
CA ASN A 94 -20.16 3.12 9.52
C ASN A 94 -21.36 2.48 10.24
N LYS A 95 -21.92 3.20 11.22
CA LYS A 95 -23.06 2.74 12.03
C LYS A 95 -24.35 2.47 11.25
N HIS A 96 -24.42 2.94 10.00
CA HIS A 96 -25.57 2.77 9.13
C HIS A 96 -25.44 1.57 8.19
N GLU A 97 -24.38 0.75 8.32
CA GLU A 97 -24.26 -0.49 7.56
C GLU A 97 -25.27 -1.54 8.03
N PRO A 98 -25.85 -2.32 7.11
CA PRO A 98 -26.74 -3.44 7.46
C PRO A 98 -25.95 -4.58 8.13
N ALA A 99 -26.64 -5.45 8.87
CA ALA A 99 -26.01 -6.55 9.61
C ALA A 99 -25.23 -7.56 8.73
N HIS A 100 -25.59 -7.68 7.45
CA HIS A 100 -24.95 -8.56 6.47
C HIS A 100 -24.65 -7.79 5.18
N PRO A 101 -23.63 -6.92 5.17
CA PRO A 101 -23.42 -5.96 4.09
C PRO A 101 -22.85 -6.58 2.81
N LYS A 102 -22.25 -7.78 2.85
CA LYS A 102 -21.67 -8.43 1.66
C LYS A 102 -21.90 -9.94 1.59
N ASN A 103 -22.88 -10.46 2.31
CA ASN A 103 -23.23 -11.87 2.15
C ASN A 103 -23.66 -12.10 0.69
N PRO A 104 -23.07 -13.08 -0.02
CA PRO A 104 -23.74 -13.60 -1.20
C PRO A 104 -25.11 -14.18 -0.75
N PRO A 105 -26.15 -14.10 -1.60
CA PRO A 105 -27.44 -14.71 -1.32
C PRO A 105 -27.33 -16.20 -0.99
#